data_AF-A0A351GP28-F1
#
_entry.id   AF-A0A351GP28-F1
#
_cell.length_a   1.000
_cell.length_b   1.000
_cell.length_c   1.000
_cell.angle_alpha   90.00
_cell.angle_beta   90.00
_cell.angle_gamma   90.00
#
_symmetry.space_group_name_H-M   'P 1'
#
loop_
_entity.id
_entity.type
_entity.pdbx_description
1 polymer ?
#
loop_
_entity_poly.entity_id
_entity_poly.type
_entity_poly.pdbx_seq_one_letter_code
_entity_poly.pdbx_strand_id
1 'polypeptide(L)'
;PDLMTRVGKALQSRRTLSRGGTEQGSDGAGDGALPLVGTTPIMQELYRTIARIMNSNLPILVSGESGTGKSLIAKLLHNFSDRRNLPFVSVGADDLTDLEGPAKVLARAKGGTIVFEEIGDFPPNVQARIVTMIDNSGAHAPRFIGTL
;
A
#
# COMPACT_ATOMS: atom_id res chain seq x y z
N PRO A 1 -27.10 -27.14 5.38
CA PRO A 1 -27.54 -25.95 4.60
C PRO A 1 -26.47 -25.60 3.55
N ASP A 2 -26.87 -25.61 2.28
CA ASP A 2 -26.03 -25.78 1.10
C ASP A 2 -25.18 -24.53 0.73
N LEU A 3 -23.90 -24.75 0.39
CA LEU A 3 -22.89 -23.72 0.06
C LEU A 3 -23.29 -22.94 -1.20
N MET A 4 -23.99 -23.61 -2.11
CA MET A 4 -24.50 -23.04 -3.37
C MET A 4 -25.49 -21.90 -3.14
N THR A 5 -26.30 -21.95 -2.07
CA THR A 5 -27.32 -20.92 -1.79
C THR A 5 -26.70 -19.62 -1.27
N ARG A 6 -25.53 -19.68 -0.61
CA ARG A 6 -24.82 -18.50 -0.10
C ARG A 6 -24.04 -17.77 -1.21
N VAL A 7 -23.49 -18.50 -2.17
CA VAL A 7 -22.79 -17.92 -3.34
C VAL A 7 -23.79 -17.23 -4.27
N GLY A 8 -25.01 -17.75 -4.42
CA GLY A 8 -26.07 -17.13 -5.23
C GLY A 8 -26.49 -15.72 -4.76
N LYS A 9 -26.55 -15.47 -3.44
CA LYS A 9 -26.88 -14.15 -2.89
C LYS A 9 -25.76 -13.11 -3.07
N ALA A 10 -24.50 -13.55 -3.08
CA ALA A 10 -23.36 -12.67 -3.27
C ALA A 10 -23.20 -12.21 -4.73
N LEU A 11 -23.57 -13.05 -5.70
CA LEU A 11 -23.44 -12.73 -7.13
C LEU A 11 -24.56 -11.82 -7.67
N GLN A 12 -25.77 -11.85 -7.09
CA GLN A 12 -26.86 -10.95 -7.50
C GLN A 12 -26.66 -9.51 -7.02
N SER A 13 -25.92 -9.31 -5.92
CA SER A 13 -25.65 -7.99 -5.36
C SER A 13 -24.60 -7.18 -6.17
N ARG A 14 -23.89 -7.81 -7.12
CA ARG A 14 -22.81 -7.17 -7.89
C ARG A 14 -23.23 -6.67 -9.28
N ARG A 15 -24.50 -6.84 -9.68
CA ARG A 15 -25.00 -6.42 -11.01
C ARG A 15 -25.67 -5.04 -11.05
N THR A 16 -25.84 -4.36 -9.92
CA THR A 16 -26.44 -3.01 -9.86
C THR A 16 -25.44 -1.88 -9.58
N LEU A 17 -24.16 -2.17 -9.41
CA LEU A 17 -23.12 -1.16 -9.16
C LEU A 17 -22.13 -1.10 -10.33
N SER A 18 -22.64 -0.64 -11.47
CA SER A 18 -21.83 0.13 -12.42
C SER A 18 -22.57 1.42 -12.69
N ARG A 19 -22.12 2.51 -12.05
CA ARG A 19 -22.14 3.90 -12.54
C ARG A 19 -21.65 4.87 -11.44
N GLY A 20 -20.43 5.38 -11.64
CA GLY A 20 -19.99 6.74 -11.33
C GLY A 20 -19.98 7.24 -9.87
N GLY A 21 -18.79 7.66 -9.41
CA GLY A 21 -18.65 8.74 -8.44
C GLY A 21 -18.17 8.33 -7.05
N THR A 22 -17.03 8.92 -6.65
CA THR A 22 -16.53 9.09 -5.28
C THR A 22 -16.37 7.83 -4.43
N GLU A 23 -15.16 7.27 -4.43
CA GLU A 23 -14.72 6.34 -3.38
C GLU A 23 -14.45 7.11 -2.08
N GLN A 24 -15.52 7.32 -1.33
CA GLN A 24 -15.48 7.57 0.11
C GLN A 24 -16.17 6.36 0.75
N GLY A 25 -15.37 5.42 1.24
CA GLY A 25 -15.80 4.16 1.83
C GLY A 25 -14.88 3.81 2.98
N SER A 26 -15.17 4.40 4.13
CA SER A 26 -14.75 3.91 5.44
C SER A 26 -15.32 2.50 5.63
N ASP A 27 -14.50 1.47 5.44
CA ASP A 27 -14.80 0.12 5.88
C ASP A 27 -13.86 -0.28 7.02
N GLY A 28 -14.42 -0.22 8.23
CA GLY A 28 -14.29 -1.28 9.23
C GLY A 28 -12.90 -1.49 9.83
N ALA A 29 -12.63 -0.78 10.93
CA ALA A 29 -11.92 -1.39 12.05
C ALA A 29 -12.72 -2.62 12.52
N GLY A 30 -12.31 -3.83 12.11
CA GLY A 30 -13.08 -5.03 12.43
C GLY A 30 -12.60 -6.29 11.74
N ASP A 31 -11.33 -6.64 11.90
CA ASP A 31 -10.86 -7.95 12.39
C ASP A 31 -9.33 -7.92 12.35
N GLY A 32 -8.66 -8.29 13.43
CA GLY A 32 -7.18 -8.31 13.52
C GLY A 32 -6.53 -9.37 12.63
N ALA A 33 -7.28 -9.92 11.68
CA ALA A 33 -6.82 -10.92 10.73
C ALA A 33 -5.88 -10.25 9.72
N LEU A 34 -4.61 -10.67 9.73
CA LEU A 34 -3.68 -10.35 8.65
C LEU A 34 -4.33 -10.82 7.33
N PRO A 35 -4.47 -9.96 6.31
CA PRO A 35 -4.97 -10.37 4.99
C PRO A 35 -4.05 -11.40 4.29
N LEU A 36 -2.93 -11.75 4.92
CA LEU A 36 -1.98 -12.74 4.47
C LEU A 36 -2.16 -14.02 5.30
N VAL A 37 -2.50 -15.13 4.64
CA VAL A 37 -2.65 -16.44 5.29
C VAL A 37 -1.36 -17.23 5.12
N GLY A 38 -0.67 -17.51 6.23
CA GLY A 38 0.57 -18.28 6.20
C GLY A 38 1.01 -18.75 7.58
N THR A 39 1.07 -20.07 7.78
CA THR A 39 1.44 -20.70 9.06
C THR A 39 2.82 -21.34 9.04
N THR A 40 3.51 -21.31 7.90
CA THR A 40 4.84 -21.91 7.75
C THR A 40 5.90 -21.13 8.52
N PRO A 41 7.01 -21.76 8.95
CA PRO A 41 8.07 -21.08 9.70
C PRO A 41 8.63 -19.83 9.00
N ILE A 42 8.80 -19.88 7.67
CA ILE A 42 9.29 -18.76 6.88
C ILE A 42 8.33 -17.56 6.87
N MET A 43 7.02 -17.82 6.85
CA MET A 43 6.00 -16.78 6.97
C MET A 43 5.98 -16.16 8.36
N GLN A 44 6.19 -16.97 9.41
CA GLN A 44 6.31 -16.46 10.78
C GLN A 44 7.53 -15.56 10.94
N GLU A 45 8.65 -15.89 10.30
CA GLU A 45 9.84 -15.04 10.27
C GLU A 45 9.59 -13.73 9.51
N LEU A 46 8.88 -13.78 8.38
CA LEU A 46 8.45 -12.59 7.65
C LEU A 46 7.60 -11.68 8.53
N TYR A 47 6.60 -12.22 9.24
CA TYR A 47 5.76 -11.43 10.15
C TYR A 47 6.57 -10.79 11.30
N ARG A 48 7.54 -11.51 11.88
CA ARG A 48 8.45 -10.94 12.88
C ARG A 48 9.30 -9.81 12.30
N THR A 49 9.73 -9.92 11.05
CA THR A 49 10.48 -8.86 10.36
C THR A 49 9.62 -7.64 10.13
N ILE A 50 8.40 -7.82 9.62
CA ILE A 50 7.41 -6.74 9.47
C ILE A 50 7.17 -6.04 10.81
N ALA A 51 6.92 -6.82 11.88
CA ALA A 51 6.69 -6.27 13.22
C ALA A 51 7.87 -5.45 13.76
N ARG A 52 9.11 -5.81 13.43
CA ARG A 52 10.30 -5.02 13.83
C ARG A 52 10.41 -3.68 13.09
N ILE A 53 9.99 -3.62 11.83
CA ILE A 53 10.18 -2.42 10.99
C ILE A 53 8.93 -1.55 10.86
N MET A 54 7.77 -2.03 11.34
CA MET A 54 6.46 -1.40 11.15
C MET A 54 6.34 0.03 11.67
N ASN A 55 7.16 0.46 12.63
CA ASN A 55 7.18 1.83 13.16
C ASN A 55 8.47 2.60 12.78
N SER A 56 9.34 2.00 11.97
CA SER A 56 10.54 2.68 11.48
C SER A 56 10.20 3.80 10.47
N ASN A 57 11.06 4.79 10.36
CA ASN A 57 10.98 5.85 9.35
C ASN A 57 11.83 5.54 8.11
N LEU A 58 12.39 4.33 8.02
CA LEU A 58 13.22 3.94 6.89
C LEU A 58 12.36 3.68 5.65
N PRO A 59 12.85 4.01 4.44
CA PRO A 59 12.28 3.49 3.21
C PRO A 59 12.31 1.95 3.19
N ILE A 60 11.25 1.32 2.68
CA ILE A 60 11.11 -0.14 2.63
C ILE A 60 10.95 -0.59 1.18
N LEU A 61 11.69 -1.62 0.77
CA LEU A 61 11.53 -2.28 -0.51
C LEU A 61 10.97 -3.69 -0.29
N VAL A 62 9.83 -3.99 -0.93
CA VAL A 62 9.20 -5.31 -0.87
C VAL A 62 9.41 -6.00 -2.21
N SER A 63 10.27 -7.01 -2.23
CA SER A 63 10.59 -7.80 -3.43
C SER A 63 10.01 -9.20 -3.34
N GLY A 64 9.69 -9.79 -4.50
CA GLY A 64 9.26 -11.18 -4.60
C GLY A 64 8.67 -11.47 -5.97
N GLU A 65 8.39 -12.74 -6.24
CA GLU A 65 7.75 -13.15 -7.49
C GLU A 65 6.36 -12.50 -7.66
N SER A 66 5.90 -12.42 -8.91
CA SER A 66 4.56 -11.92 -9.20
C SER A 66 3.49 -12.76 -8.48
N GLY A 67 2.47 -12.10 -7.94
CA GLY A 67 1.37 -12.77 -7.22
C GLY A 67 1.68 -13.20 -5.77
N THR A 68 2.88 -12.95 -5.23
CA THR A 68 3.24 -13.32 -3.84
C THR A 68 2.68 -12.41 -2.74
N GLY A 69 1.86 -11.41 -3.10
CA GLY A 69 1.18 -10.54 -2.14
C GLY A 69 1.99 -9.32 -1.66
N LYS A 70 2.97 -8.84 -2.43
CA LYS A 70 3.81 -7.68 -2.09
C LYS A 70 3.01 -6.41 -1.76
N SER A 71 1.96 -6.10 -2.53
CA SER A 71 1.06 -4.97 -2.22
C SER A 71 0.27 -5.17 -0.92
N LEU A 72 0.01 -6.42 -0.51
CA LEU A 72 -0.61 -6.71 0.79
C LEU A 72 0.38 -6.43 1.93
N ILE A 73 1.67 -6.73 1.74
CA ILE A 73 2.72 -6.39 2.71
C ILE A 73 2.82 -4.87 2.91
N ALA A 74 2.75 -4.08 1.83
CA ALA A 74 2.74 -2.61 1.93
C ALA A 74 1.55 -2.10 2.76
N LYS A 75 0.34 -2.63 2.51
CA LYS A 75 -0.86 -2.31 3.29
C LYS A 75 -0.75 -2.74 4.75
N LEU A 76 -0.18 -3.92 5.01
CA LEU A 76 0.10 -4.42 6.36
C LEU A 76 1.02 -3.48 7.14
N LEU A 77 2.13 -3.06 6.53
CA LEU A 77 3.07 -2.11 7.12
C LEU A 77 2.41 -0.79 7.48
N HIS A 78 1.42 -0.34 6.70
CA HIS A 78 0.67 0.87 7.01
C HIS A 78 -0.36 0.65 8.13
N ASN A 79 -1.28 -0.30 7.93
CA ASN A 79 -2.44 -0.55 8.80
C ASN A 79 -2.06 -0.89 10.24
N PHE A 80 -0.91 -1.53 10.44
CA PHE A 80 -0.46 -1.90 11.79
C PHE A 80 0.47 -0.85 12.42
N SER A 81 0.94 0.15 11.68
CA SER A 81 1.86 1.16 12.20
C SER A 81 1.18 2.29 12.98
N ASP A 82 1.99 3.16 13.59
CA ASP A 82 1.55 4.44 14.17
C ASP A 82 0.97 5.41 13.12
N ARG A 83 1.17 5.13 11.82
CA ARG A 83 0.62 5.89 10.69
C ARG A 83 -0.73 5.37 10.18
N ARG A 84 -1.33 4.37 10.81
CA ARG A 84 -2.58 3.72 10.33
C ARG A 84 -3.78 4.64 10.13
N ASN A 85 -3.79 5.79 10.80
CA ASN A 85 -4.85 6.80 10.69
C ASN A 85 -4.49 7.95 9.74
N LEU A 86 -3.31 7.88 9.10
CA LEU A 86 -2.83 8.85 8.13
C LEU A 86 -3.07 8.33 6.70
N PRO A 87 -2.95 9.18 5.66
CA PRO A 87 -3.15 8.74 4.28
C PRO A 87 -2.20 7.61 3.85
N PHE A 88 -2.74 6.64 3.10
CA PHE A 88 -1.99 5.66 2.32
C PHE A 88 -2.13 6.01 0.84
N VAL A 89 -1.05 6.49 0.23
CA VAL A 89 -1.05 7.06 -1.12
C VAL A 89 -0.28 6.15 -2.06
N SER A 90 -0.98 5.53 -3.02
CA SER A 90 -0.35 4.85 -4.15
C SER A 90 0.05 5.86 -5.22
N VAL A 91 1.23 5.69 -5.80
CA VAL A 91 1.86 6.60 -6.76
C VAL A 91 2.36 5.81 -7.95
N GLY A 92 1.89 6.17 -9.14
CA GLY A 92 2.40 5.67 -10.41
C GLY A 92 3.49 6.56 -10.99
N ALA A 93 4.10 6.13 -12.09
CA ALA A 93 5.11 6.94 -12.79
C ALA A 93 4.54 8.29 -13.25
N ASP A 94 3.30 8.30 -13.76
CA ASP A 94 2.63 9.49 -14.28
C ASP A 94 2.47 10.60 -13.23
N ASP A 95 2.21 10.25 -11.97
CA ASP A 95 2.13 11.20 -10.85
C ASP A 95 3.42 12.01 -10.63
N LEU A 96 4.55 11.51 -11.14
CA LEU A 96 5.89 12.04 -10.91
C LEU A 96 6.57 12.56 -12.20
N THR A 97 5.87 12.51 -13.33
CA THR A 97 6.39 13.02 -14.61
C THR A 97 6.57 14.54 -14.58
N ASP A 98 5.54 15.24 -14.11
CA ASP A 98 5.52 16.70 -13.97
C ASP A 98 6.49 17.20 -12.90
N LEU A 99 7.01 18.41 -13.09
CA LEU A 99 7.94 19.04 -12.15
C LEU A 99 7.35 19.19 -10.74
N GLU A 100 6.06 19.47 -10.64
CA GLU A 100 5.33 19.63 -9.37
C GLU A 100 4.82 18.30 -8.79
N GLY A 101 4.92 17.19 -9.53
CA GLY A 101 4.40 15.88 -9.16
C GLY A 101 4.83 15.43 -7.76
N PRO A 102 6.15 15.41 -7.45
CA PRO A 102 6.64 15.04 -6.11
C PRO A 102 6.02 15.87 -4.98
N ALA A 103 5.91 17.19 -5.16
CA ALA A 103 5.32 18.07 -4.14
C ALA A 103 3.83 17.77 -3.91
N LYS A 104 3.07 17.52 -4.99
CA LYS A 104 1.65 17.13 -4.92
C LYS A 104 1.46 15.79 -4.22
N VAL A 105 2.31 14.82 -4.51
CA VAL A 105 2.33 13.51 -3.87
C VAL A 105 2.62 13.62 -2.37
N LEU A 106 3.66 14.38 -1.98
CA LEU A 106 3.98 14.61 -0.56
C LEU A 106 2.82 15.29 0.18
N ALA A 107 2.18 16.29 -0.44
CA ALA A 107 1.04 17.00 0.13
C ALA A 107 -0.18 16.08 0.34
N ARG A 108 -0.43 15.13 -0.59
CA ARG A 108 -1.46 14.08 -0.44
C ARG A 108 -1.18 13.16 0.74
N ALA A 109 0.10 12.80 0.94
CA ALA A 109 0.50 11.84 1.96
C ALA A 109 0.38 12.38 3.39
N LYS A 110 0.56 13.69 3.61
CA LYS A 110 0.43 14.35 4.94
C LYS A 110 1.17 13.60 6.07
N GLY A 111 2.39 13.14 5.80
CA GLY A 111 3.21 12.36 6.75
C GLY A 111 2.81 10.88 6.93
N GLY A 112 1.83 10.41 6.18
CA GLY A 112 1.39 9.01 6.14
C GLY A 112 2.34 8.10 5.37
N THR A 113 1.82 7.32 4.43
CA THR A 113 2.60 6.36 3.65
C THR A 113 2.45 6.63 2.16
N ILE A 114 3.58 6.61 1.44
CA ILE A 114 3.63 6.61 -0.03
C ILE A 114 4.08 5.23 -0.49
N VAL A 115 3.39 4.67 -1.48
CA VAL A 115 3.73 3.40 -2.10
C VAL A 115 3.97 3.60 -3.60
N PHE A 116 5.11 3.10 -4.07
CA PHE A 116 5.42 2.96 -5.50
C PHE A 116 5.26 1.50 -5.88
N GLU A 117 4.30 1.20 -6.74
CA GLU A 117 4.10 -0.16 -7.24
C GLU A 117 5.00 -0.41 -8.45
N GLU A 118 5.69 -1.55 -8.47
CA GLU A 118 6.54 -1.99 -9.59
C GLU A 118 7.55 -0.91 -9.98
N ILE A 119 8.30 -0.39 -9.01
CA ILE A 119 9.25 0.73 -9.21
C ILE A 119 10.34 0.39 -10.25
N GLY A 120 10.56 -0.89 -10.52
CA GLY A 120 11.44 -1.36 -11.59
C GLY A 120 10.99 -0.93 -12.99
N ASP A 121 9.69 -0.72 -13.20
CA ASP A 121 9.11 -0.32 -14.49
C ASP A 121 9.09 1.20 -14.68
N PHE A 122 9.47 1.97 -13.65
CA PHE A 122 9.45 3.42 -13.74
C PHE A 122 10.60 3.92 -14.62
N PRO A 123 10.36 4.96 -15.45
CA PRO A 123 11.42 5.60 -16.22
C PRO A 123 12.56 6.11 -15.31
N PRO A 124 13.84 6.07 -15.74
CA PRO A 124 14.97 6.48 -14.90
C PRO A 124 14.88 7.92 -14.36
N ASN A 125 14.31 8.83 -15.15
CA ASN A 125 14.08 10.21 -14.71
C ASN A 125 13.04 10.29 -13.57
N VAL A 126 12.04 9.40 -13.57
CA VAL A 126 11.06 9.30 -12.48
C VAL A 126 11.73 8.70 -11.24
N GLN A 127 12.53 7.64 -11.39
CA GLN A 127 13.29 7.06 -10.27
C GLN A 127 14.23 8.09 -9.61
N ALA A 128 14.92 8.92 -10.39
CA ALA A 128 15.75 10.00 -9.87
C ALA A 128 14.95 11.05 -9.05
N ARG A 129 13.71 11.34 -9.47
CA ARG A 129 12.80 12.20 -8.70
C ARG A 129 12.38 11.55 -7.39
N ILE A 130 12.16 10.23 -7.35
CA ILE A 130 11.86 9.50 -6.11
C ILE A 130 13.02 9.61 -5.13
N VAL A 131 14.26 9.40 -5.58
CA VAL A 131 15.46 9.56 -4.74
C VAL A 131 15.51 10.97 -4.14
N THR A 132 15.36 11.99 -5.00
CA THR A 132 15.34 13.40 -4.57
C THR A 132 14.22 13.66 -3.55
N MET A 133 13.05 13.05 -3.74
CA MET A 133 11.91 13.19 -2.84
C MET A 133 12.17 12.54 -1.48
N ILE A 134 12.83 11.38 -1.43
CA ILE A 134 13.20 10.70 -0.19
C ILE A 134 14.20 11.54 0.60
N ASP A 135 15.26 12.02 -0.06
CA ASP A 135 16.35 12.76 0.59
C ASP A 135 15.91 14.11 1.18
N ASN A 136 14.90 14.74 0.59
CA ASN A 136 14.44 16.09 0.98
C ASN A 136 13.12 16.11 1.79
N SER A 137 12.63 14.95 2.23
CA SER A 137 11.29 14.81 2.82
C SER A 137 11.11 15.43 4.23
N GLY A 138 12.19 15.75 4.93
CA GLY A 138 12.17 16.50 6.20
C GLY A 138 11.58 15.76 7.42
N ALA A 139 11.31 16.49 8.51
CA ALA A 139 10.91 15.92 9.80
C ALA A 139 9.50 15.29 9.83
N HIS A 140 8.63 15.66 8.89
CA HIS A 140 7.29 15.10 8.73
C HIS A 140 7.16 14.27 7.45
N ALA A 141 8.26 13.65 7.04
CA ALA A 141 8.32 12.78 5.89
C ALA A 141 7.30 11.64 5.99
N PRO A 142 6.58 11.34 4.89
CA PRO A 142 5.85 10.09 4.80
C PRO A 142 6.83 8.92 4.81
N ARG A 143 6.35 7.74 5.20
CA ARG A 143 7.08 6.49 4.95
C ARG A 143 7.01 6.16 3.46
N PHE A 144 8.15 5.85 2.85
CA PHE A 144 8.22 5.37 1.47
C PHE A 144 8.28 3.84 1.43
N ILE A 145 7.45 3.23 0.60
CA ILE A 145 7.46 1.80 0.32
C ILE A 145 7.53 1.61 -1.19
N GLY A 146 8.48 0.81 -1.69
CA GLY A 146 8.52 0.38 -3.09
C GLY A 146 8.23 -1.11 -3.20
N THR A 147 7.58 -1.54 -4.29
CA THR A 147 7.51 -2.97 -4.66
C THR A 147 8.31 -3.24 -5.94
N LEU A 148 8.98 -4.39 -5.98
CA LEU A 148 9.60 -4.97 -7.18
C LEU A 148 8.86 -6.25 -7.54
#